data_AF-A0A1M6N1Y1-F1
#
_entry.id   AF-A0A1M6N1Y1-F1
#
_cell.length_a   1.000
_cell.length_b   1.000
_cell.length_c   1.000
_cell.angle_alpha   90.00
_cell.angle_beta   90.00
_cell.angle_gamma   90.00
#
_symmetry.space_group_name_H-M   'P 1'
#
loop_
_entity.id
_entity.type
_entity.pdbx_description
1 polymer ?
#
loop_
_entity_poly.entity_id
_entity_poly.type
_entity_poly.pdbx_seq_one_letter_code
_entity_poly.pdbx_strand_id
1 'polypeptide(L)'
;MTEEAKIALQQTADAKTRMLELQQKRDELSSRFTGSHPEVIALNAQIATLRAQESVFAQQIERLPDVQQDAVRLMLDVKVNTDLYAALLNNVQQLKLVKAGKTGSVRLVDSPVVPEKIAFLTAR
;
A
#
# COMPACT_ATOMS: atom_id res chain seq x y z
N MET A 1 29.88 -1.97 11.88
CA MET A 1 29.12 -1.23 10.84
C MET A 1 29.12 0.24 11.20
N THR A 2 29.33 1.12 10.24
CA THR A 2 29.21 2.57 10.46
C THR A 2 27.74 2.97 10.52
N GLU A 3 27.45 4.18 11.02
CA GLU A 3 26.07 4.66 11.14
C GLU A 3 25.46 4.95 9.76
N GLU A 4 26.28 5.42 8.83
CA GLU A 4 25.91 5.65 7.43
C GLU A 4 25.46 4.36 6.75
N ALA A 5 26.15 3.24 7.03
CA ALA A 5 25.78 1.92 6.49
C ALA A 5 24.43 1.44 7.04
N LYS A 6 24.09 1.74 8.30
CA LYS A 6 22.78 1.40 8.87
C LYS A 6 21.66 2.23 8.28
N ILE A 7 21.86 3.54 8.12
CA ILE A 7 20.89 4.45 7.51
C ILE A 7 20.64 4.03 6.06
N ALA A 8 21.69 3.74 5.29
CA ALA A 8 21.58 3.25 3.93
C ALA A 8 20.82 1.92 3.86
N LEU A 9 21.07 0.99 4.80
CA LEU A 9 20.36 -0.28 4.89
C LEU A 9 18.86 -0.07 5.15
N GLN A 10 18.51 0.81 6.09
CA GLN A 10 17.12 1.15 6.40
C GLN A 10 16.41 1.73 5.18
N GLN A 11 17.01 2.73 4.52
CA GLN A 11 16.45 3.35 3.31
C GLN A 11 16.29 2.36 2.16
N THR A 12 17.24 1.43 1.99
CA THR A 12 17.17 0.38 0.97
C THR A 12 16.03 -0.59 1.24
N ALA A 13 15.86 -0.99 2.51
CA ALA A 13 14.77 -1.89 2.90
C ALA A 13 13.40 -1.24 2.67
N ASP A 14 13.24 0.04 3.05
CA ASP A 14 12.02 0.80 2.83
C ASP A 14 11.70 0.94 1.33
N ALA A 15 12.72 1.26 0.52
CA ALA A 15 12.58 1.38 -0.93
C ALA A 15 12.16 0.05 -1.58
N LYS A 16 12.77 -1.07 -1.18
CA LYS A 16 12.41 -2.41 -1.67
C LYS A 16 10.98 -2.79 -1.30
N THR A 17 10.59 -2.54 -0.06
CA THR A 17 9.22 -2.80 0.43
C THR A 17 8.22 -2.00 -0.37
N ARG A 18 8.46 -0.69 -0.54
CA ARG A 18 7.58 0.18 -1.32
C ARG A 18 7.51 -0.21 -2.80
N MET A 19 8.63 -0.63 -3.38
CA MET A 19 8.67 -1.08 -4.75
C MET A 19 7.78 -2.32 -4.96
N LEU A 20 7.83 -3.28 -4.03
CA LEU A 20 6.99 -4.48 -4.11
C LEU A 20 5.50 -4.12 -4.00
N GLU A 21 5.11 -3.23 -3.09
CA GLU A 21 3.73 -2.74 -2.98
C GLU A 21 3.24 -2.07 -4.28
N LEU A 22 4.08 -1.23 -4.90
CA LEU A 22 3.73 -0.56 -6.15
C LEU A 22 3.64 -1.54 -7.32
N GLN A 23 4.48 -2.57 -7.35
CA GLN A 23 4.41 -3.64 -8.35
C GLN A 23 3.11 -4.43 -8.20
N GLN A 24 2.74 -4.84 -6.99
CA GLN A 24 1.46 -5.50 -6.73
C GLN A 24 0.28 -4.63 -7.18
N LYS A 25 0.27 -3.35 -6.80
CA LYS A 25 -0.79 -2.41 -7.22
C LYS A 25 -0.84 -2.25 -8.75
N ARG A 26 0.31 -2.19 -9.42
CA ARG A 26 0.38 -2.12 -10.89
C ARG A 26 -0.17 -3.40 -11.52
N ASP A 27 0.15 -4.56 -10.97
CA ASP A 27 -0.29 -5.86 -11.51
C ASP A 27 -1.81 -6.03 -11.34
N GLU A 28 -2.35 -5.60 -10.19
CA GLU A 28 -3.81 -5.49 -9.98
C GLU A 28 -4.46 -4.56 -11.01
N LEU A 29 -3.87 -3.39 -11.27
CA LEU A 29 -4.40 -2.43 -12.24
C LEU A 29 -4.29 -2.93 -13.68
N SER A 30 -3.24 -3.67 -14.00
CA SER A 30 -2.98 -4.25 -15.32
C SER A 30 -3.98 -5.34 -15.70
N SER A 31 -4.70 -5.90 -14.72
CA SER A 31 -5.83 -6.80 -14.99
C SER A 31 -7.04 -6.08 -15.60
N ARG A 32 -7.11 -4.74 -15.47
CA ARG A 32 -8.26 -3.92 -15.90
C ARG A 32 -7.90 -2.87 -16.94
N PHE A 33 -6.66 -2.39 -16.94
CA PHE A 33 -6.20 -1.28 -17.77
C PHE A 33 -4.91 -1.64 -18.52
N THR A 34 -4.70 -0.96 -19.64
CA THR A 34 -3.47 -1.07 -20.43
C THR A 34 -2.38 -0.15 -19.89
N GLY A 35 -1.15 -0.33 -20.37
CA GLY A 35 0.01 0.49 -19.99
C GLY A 35 -0.10 1.99 -20.31
N SER A 36 -1.04 2.40 -21.16
CA SER A 36 -1.29 3.81 -21.50
C SER A 36 -2.21 4.52 -20.50
N HIS A 37 -2.80 3.81 -19.53
CA HIS A 37 -3.65 4.43 -18.52
C HIS A 37 -2.82 5.34 -17.59
N PRO A 38 -3.27 6.57 -17.28
CA PRO A 38 -2.49 7.52 -16.47
C PRO A 38 -1.99 6.96 -15.14
N GLU A 39 -2.81 6.16 -14.45
CA GLU A 39 -2.41 5.52 -13.19
C GLU A 39 -1.29 4.48 -13.38
N VAL A 40 -1.30 3.70 -14.46
CA VAL A 40 -0.23 2.73 -14.75
C VAL A 40 1.07 3.47 -15.05
N ILE A 41 1.00 4.55 -15.81
CA ILE A 41 2.15 5.41 -16.11
C ILE A 41 2.74 5.99 -14.83
N ALA A 42 1.89 6.52 -13.94
CA ALA A 42 2.34 7.08 -12.66
C ALA A 42 2.99 6.02 -11.76
N LEU A 43 2.43 4.80 -11.70
CA LEU A 43 3.03 3.69 -10.97
C LEU A 43 4.39 3.28 -11.56
N ASN A 44 4.50 3.20 -12.89
CA ASN A 44 5.74 2.88 -13.56
C ASN A 44 6.83 3.92 -13.29
N ALA A 45 6.49 5.22 -13.27
CA ALA A 45 7.43 6.28 -12.92
C ALA A 45 7.91 6.15 -11.47
N GLN A 46 7.02 5.87 -10.52
CA GLN A 46 7.41 5.65 -9.12
C GLN A 46 8.32 4.43 -8.96
N ILE A 47 8.00 3.31 -9.64
CA ILE A 47 8.84 2.11 -9.64
C ILE A 47 10.22 2.41 -10.24
N ALA A 48 10.29 3.18 -11.33
CA ALA A 48 11.56 3.54 -11.96
C ALA A 48 12.44 4.38 -11.01
N THR A 49 11.85 5.34 -10.30
CA THR A 49 12.57 6.13 -9.28
C THR A 49 13.15 5.27 -8.17
N LEU A 50 12.36 4.32 -7.64
CA LEU A 50 12.84 3.41 -6.59
C LEU A 50 13.95 2.48 -7.09
N ARG A 51 13.86 1.98 -8.33
CA ARG A 51 14.94 1.17 -8.94
C ARG A 51 16.24 1.94 -9.11
N ALA A 52 16.15 3.21 -9.49
CA ALA A 52 17.33 4.06 -9.60
C ALA A 52 18.00 4.24 -8.23
N GLN A 53 17.22 4.44 -7.17
CA GLN A 53 17.72 4.51 -5.79
C GLN A 53 18.36 3.20 -5.36
N GLU A 54 17.72 2.05 -5.62
CA GLU A 54 18.28 0.73 -5.31
C GLU A 54 19.63 0.50 -5.99
N SER A 55 19.78 0.91 -7.25
CA SER A 55 21.06 0.82 -7.97
C SER A 55 22.17 1.64 -7.32
N VAL A 56 21.86 2.83 -6.77
CA VAL A 56 22.85 3.65 -6.07
C VAL A 56 23.30 2.96 -4.78
N PHE A 57 22.37 2.35 -4.03
CA PHE A 57 22.71 1.61 -2.82
C PHE A 57 23.51 0.34 -3.12
N ALA A 58 23.18 -0.39 -4.18
CA ALA A 58 23.94 -1.56 -4.62
C ALA A 58 25.42 -1.19 -4.86
N GLN A 59 25.69 -0.08 -5.54
CA GLN A 59 27.05 0.43 -5.76
C GLN A 59 27.77 0.83 -4.46
N GLN A 60 27.04 1.31 -3.45
CA GLN A 60 27.64 1.62 -2.15
C GLN A 60 28.02 0.35 -1.39
N ILE A 61 27.18 -0.69 -1.46
CA ILE A 61 27.47 -2.00 -0.85
C ILE A 61 28.69 -2.64 -1.50
N GLU A 62 28.81 -2.58 -2.82
CA GLU A 62 29.96 -3.11 -3.58
C GLU A 62 31.32 -2.48 -3.18
N ARG A 63 31.31 -1.30 -2.54
CA ARG A 63 32.53 -0.64 -2.05
C ARG A 63 32.96 -1.11 -0.66
N LEU A 64 32.13 -1.88 0.04
CA LEU A 64 32.47 -2.43 1.36
C LEU A 64 33.40 -3.65 1.20
N PRO A 65 34.22 -3.98 2.21
CA PRO A 65 34.96 -5.26 2.23
C PRO A 65 34.01 -6.47 2.22
N ASP A 66 34.42 -7.59 1.61
CA ASP A 66 33.57 -8.78 1.35
C ASP A 66 32.71 -9.23 2.55
N VAL A 67 33.33 -9.40 3.73
CA VAL A 67 32.62 -9.84 4.94
C VAL A 67 31.52 -8.83 5.37
N GLN A 68 31.74 -7.54 5.14
CA GLN A 68 30.76 -6.51 5.44
C GLN A 68 29.65 -6.47 4.38
N GLN A 69 29.95 -6.76 3.11
CA GLN A 69 28.94 -6.88 2.06
C GLN A 69 27.93 -7.99 2.38
N ASP A 70 28.44 -9.18 2.74
CA ASP A 70 27.59 -10.33 3.04
C ASP A 70 26.71 -10.08 4.25
N ALA A 71 27.27 -9.48 5.30
CA ALA A 71 26.51 -9.08 6.48
C ALA A 71 25.39 -8.08 6.13
N VAL A 72 25.68 -7.06 5.32
CA VAL A 72 24.68 -6.06 4.89
C VAL A 72 23.57 -6.68 4.06
N ARG A 73 23.90 -7.60 3.14
CA ARG A 73 22.91 -8.32 2.32
C ARG A 73 21.96 -9.15 3.18
N LEU A 74 22.50 -9.95 4.09
CA LEU A 74 21.71 -10.77 5.02
C LEU A 74 20.80 -9.91 5.90
N MET A 75 21.32 -8.81 6.42
CA MET A 75 20.52 -7.87 7.23
C MET A 75 19.42 -7.20 6.42
N LEU A 76 19.70 -6.83 5.16
CA LEU A 76 18.72 -6.27 4.25
C LEU A 76 17.57 -7.27 3.99
N ASP A 77 17.90 -8.53 3.75
CA ASP A 77 16.90 -9.56 3.46
C ASP A 77 15.97 -9.81 4.66
N VAL A 78 16.53 -9.96 5.87
CA VAL A 78 15.74 -10.10 7.10
C VAL A 78 14.84 -8.88 7.30
N LYS A 79 15.38 -7.69 7.07
CA LYS A 79 14.63 -6.45 7.27
C LYS A 79 13.49 -6.28 6.28
N VAL A 80 13.73 -6.46 4.98
CA VAL A 80 12.68 -6.39 3.94
C VAL A 80 11.56 -7.38 4.24
N ASN A 81 11.90 -8.62 4.63
CA ASN A 81 10.90 -9.61 4.99
C ASN A 81 10.08 -9.21 6.22
N THR A 82 10.72 -8.61 7.24
CA THR A 82 10.06 -8.11 8.44
C THR A 82 9.10 -6.97 8.12
N ASP A 83 9.57 -6.01 7.33
CA ASP A 83 8.80 -4.82 6.94
C ASP A 83 7.62 -5.22 6.05
N LEU A 84 7.80 -6.17 5.12
CA LEU A 84 6.72 -6.73 4.31
C LEU A 84 5.68 -7.49 5.15
N TYR A 85 6.12 -8.30 6.11
CA TYR A 85 5.21 -8.99 7.03
C TYR A 85 4.38 -8.00 7.84
N ALA A 86 5.01 -6.94 8.36
CA ALA A 86 4.31 -5.88 9.08
C ALA A 86 3.32 -5.14 8.17
N ALA A 87 3.70 -4.81 6.94
CA ALA A 87 2.83 -4.19 5.95
C ALA A 87 1.60 -5.05 5.63
N LEU A 88 1.79 -6.35 5.42
CA LEU A 88 0.69 -7.30 5.18
C LEU A 88 -0.25 -7.39 6.38
N LEU A 89 0.30 -7.52 7.59
CA LEU A 89 -0.49 -7.57 8.82
C LEU A 89 -1.35 -6.30 8.97
N ASN A 90 -0.75 -5.12 8.74
CA ASN A 90 -1.46 -3.84 8.77
C ASN A 90 -2.59 -3.79 7.73
N ASN A 91 -2.34 -4.23 6.50
CA ASN A 91 -3.35 -4.27 5.45
C ASN A 91 -4.55 -5.16 5.84
N VAL A 92 -4.28 -6.37 6.37
CA VAL A 92 -5.33 -7.28 6.86
C VAL A 92 -6.16 -6.65 7.98
N GLN A 93 -5.51 -5.96 8.92
CA GLN A 93 -6.21 -5.27 10.01
C GLN A 93 -7.10 -4.13 9.48
N GLN A 94 -6.61 -3.33 8.53
CA GLN A 94 -7.38 -2.27 7.89
C GLN A 94 -8.60 -2.82 7.14
N LEU A 95 -8.45 -3.91 6.39
CA LEU A 95 -9.57 -4.57 5.70
C LEU A 95 -10.63 -5.12 6.68
N LYS A 96 -10.20 -5.69 7.81
CA LYS A 96 -11.12 -6.14 8.87
C LYS A 96 -11.93 -4.98 9.45
N LEU A 97 -11.29 -3.83 9.70
CA LEU A 97 -11.96 -2.62 10.17
C LEU A 97 -12.98 -2.09 9.15
N VAL A 98 -12.61 -2.02 7.86
CA VAL A 98 -13.53 -1.58 6.79
C VAL A 98 -14.72 -2.53 6.65
N LYS A 99 -14.50 -3.85 6.74
CA LYS A 99 -15.58 -4.84 6.68
C LYS A 99 -16.53 -4.70 7.87
N ALA A 100 -16.00 -4.57 9.09
CA ALA A 100 -16.78 -4.36 10.31
C ALA A 100 -17.56 -3.04 10.27
N GLY A 101 -16.95 -1.95 9.78
CA GLY A 101 -17.58 -0.65 9.62
C GLY A 101 -18.71 -0.65 8.59
N LYS A 102 -18.54 -1.33 7.44
CA LYS A 102 -19.61 -1.48 6.44
C LYS A 102 -20.82 -2.24 6.96
N THR A 103 -20.64 -3.23 7.84
CA THR A 103 -21.75 -3.94 8.50
C THR A 103 -22.40 -3.17 9.65
N GLY A 104 -21.75 -2.13 10.20
CA GLY A 104 -22.26 -1.34 11.33
C GLY A 104 -23.12 -0.12 10.94
N SER A 105 -23.21 0.23 9.66
CA SER A 105 -23.86 1.47 9.17
C SER A 105 -25.25 1.29 8.55
N VAL A 106 -25.91 0.13 8.66
CA VAL A 106 -27.33 0.01 8.29
C VAL A 106 -28.19 0.23 9.54
N ARG A 107 -28.31 1.48 9.98
CA ARG A 107 -29.44 1.89 10.82
C ARG A 107 -30.54 2.35 9.88
N LEU A 108 -31.51 1.47 9.62
CA LEU A 108 -32.72 1.77 8.86
C LEU A 108 -33.40 3.00 9.49
N VAL A 109 -33.35 4.15 8.83
CA VAL A 109 -34.16 5.32 9.18
C VAL A 109 -35.26 5.41 8.14
N ASP A 110 -36.25 4.53 8.23
CA ASP A 110 -37.52 4.79 7.56
C ASP A 110 -38.66 4.11 8.32
N SER A 111 -39.28 4.87 9.20
CA SER A 111 -40.63 4.54 9.66
C SER A 111 -41.57 5.36 8.79
N PRO A 112 -42.41 4.74 7.94
CA PRO A 112 -43.34 5.49 7.10
C PRO A 112 -44.36 6.20 8.00
N VAL A 113 -44.40 7.53 7.92
CA VAL A 113 -45.47 8.33 8.51
C VAL A 113 -46.72 8.15 7.64
N VAL A 114 -47.77 7.57 8.24
CA VAL A 114 -49.08 7.44 7.59
C VAL A 114 -49.64 8.85 7.33
N PRO A 115 -50.03 9.21 6.10
CA PRO A 115 -50.65 10.50 5.85
C PRO A 115 -52.02 10.54 6.55
N GLU A 116 -52.24 11.55 7.38
CA GLU A 116 -53.56 11.86 7.93
C GLU A 116 -54.51 12.16 6.77
N LYS A 117 -55.61 11.41 6.67
CA LYS A 117 -56.62 11.61 5.62
C LYS A 117 -57.17 13.03 5.71
N ILE A 118 -56.85 13.87 4.73
CA ILE A 118 -57.55 15.14 4.57
C ILE A 118 -58.93 14.86 3.96
N ALA A 119 -59.96 14.95 4.78
CA ALA A 119 -61.35 14.99 4.31
C ALA A 119 -61.65 16.41 3.79
N PHE A 120 -61.35 16.65 2.51
CA PHE A 120 -61.93 17.80 1.82
C PHE A 120 -63.35 17.47 1.38
N LEU A 121 -64.27 18.34 1.80
CA LEU A 121 -65.67 18.43 1.41
C LEU A 121 -65.84 18.31 -0.10
N THR A 122 -66.80 17.49 -0.53
CA THR A 122 -67.40 17.59 -1.88
C THR A 122 -68.89 17.85 -1.71
N ALA A 123 -69.35 18.87 -2.43
CA ALA A 123 -70.65 19.50 -2.35
C ALA A 123 -71.80 18.65 -2.91
N ARG A 124 -73.00 18.79 -2.31
CA ARG A 124 -74.23 19.18 -3.00
C ARG A 124 -75.26 19.72 -2.03
#